data_AF-A0A3D3C3M8-F1
#
_entry.id   AF-A0A3D3C3M8-F1
#
_cell.length_a   1.000
_cell.length_b   1.000
_cell.length_c   1.000
_cell.angle_alpha   90.00
_cell.angle_beta   90.00
_cell.angle_gamma   90.00
#
_symmetry.space_group_name_H-M   'P 1'
#
loop_
_entity.id
_entity.type
_entity.pdbx_description
1 polymer ?
#
loop_
_entity_poly.entity_id
_entity_poly.type
_entity_poly.pdbx_seq_one_letter_code
_entity_poly.pdbx_strand_id
1 'polypeptide(L)'
;WGRRQLAYPINKIHKAHYVMMNIECGGETLEELSTLFRYNDAVLRNLVIKRKDAVTEESLILKQERESKERKARSEQKRKEEEAAAAAAAAKAAAAAEAEAA
;
A
#
# COMPACT_ATOMS: atom_id res chain seq x y z
N TRP A 1 -1.60 3.76 4.64
CA TRP A 1 -1.97 2.76 5.65
C TRP A 1 -2.76 1.71 4.89
N GLY A 2 -2.14 0.59 4.57
CA GLY A 2 -2.76 -0.47 3.76
C GLY A 2 -3.31 -1.61 4.61
N ARG A 3 -3.30 -2.81 4.04
CA ARG A 3 -3.59 -4.06 4.76
C ARG A 3 -2.48 -4.34 5.78
N ARG A 4 -2.84 -4.40 7.06
CA ARG A 4 -1.92 -4.70 8.17
C ARG A 4 -2.45 -5.87 8.99
N GLN A 5 -1.52 -6.60 9.61
CA GLN A 5 -1.86 -7.62 10.59
C GLN A 5 -2.28 -6.95 11.90
N LEU A 6 -3.40 -7.40 12.46
CA LEU A 6 -3.90 -6.93 13.74
C LEU A 6 -3.05 -7.51 14.88
N ALA A 7 -2.89 -6.76 15.96
CA ALA A 7 -2.19 -7.24 17.17
C ALA A 7 -2.94 -8.42 17.83
N TYR A 8 -4.26 -8.45 17.70
CA TYR A 8 -5.15 -9.51 18.15
C TYR A 8 -6.33 -9.64 17.18
N PRO A 9 -6.94 -10.83 17.05
CA PRO A 9 -8.06 -11.02 16.14
C PRO A 9 -9.30 -10.27 16.62
N ILE A 10 -10.00 -9.63 15.68
CA ILE A 10 -11.31 -9.00 15.90
C ILE A 10 -12.29 -9.73 15.00
N ASN A 11 -13.40 -10.24 15.54
CA ASN A 11 -14.37 -11.05 14.78
C ASN A 11 -13.70 -12.19 13.99
N LYS A 12 -12.67 -12.83 14.58
CA LYS A 12 -11.84 -13.89 13.95
C LYS A 12 -11.01 -13.46 12.74
N ILE A 13 -10.96 -12.15 12.44
CA ILE A 13 -10.15 -11.57 11.37
C ILE A 13 -8.78 -11.19 11.92
N HIS A 14 -7.72 -11.51 11.18
CA HIS A 14 -6.31 -11.27 11.57
C HIS A 14 -5.65 -10.15 10.76
N LYS A 15 -6.24 -9.75 9.63
CA LYS A 15 -5.71 -8.70 8.75
C LYS A 15 -6.84 -7.74 8.41
N ALA A 16 -6.57 -6.44 8.53
CA ALA A 16 -7.53 -5.39 8.20
C ALA A 16 -6.86 -4.29 7.39
N HIS A 17 -7.67 -3.52 6.67
CA HIS A 17 -7.21 -2.31 5.99
C HIS A 17 -7.40 -1.12 6.93
N TYR A 18 -6.32 -0.37 7.16
CA TYR A 18 -6.35 0.81 8.00
C TYR A 18 -6.49 2.05 7.14
N VAL A 19 -7.49 2.89 7.41
CA VAL A 19 -7.62 4.18 6.73
C VAL A 19 -7.52 5.28 7.79
N MET A 20 -6.73 6.31 7.48
CA MET A 20 -6.68 7.55 8.25
C MET A 20 -7.14 8.66 7.34
N MET A 21 -8.05 9.48 7.84
CA MET A 21 -8.56 10.65 7.15
C MET A 21 -8.68 11.80 8.14
N ASN A 22 -8.30 12.99 7.69
CA ASN A 22 -8.48 14.23 8.42
C ASN A 22 -9.56 15.00 7.68
N ILE A 23 -10.69 15.22 8.35
CA ILE A 23 -11.87 15.83 7.77
C ILE A 23 -12.26 17.06 8.59
N GLU A 24 -12.62 18.12 7.90
CA GLU A 24 -13.29 19.28 8.48
C GLU A 24 -14.77 19.17 8.15
N CYS A 25 -15.60 18.99 9.18
CA CYS A 25 -17.03 18.76 9.02
C CYS A 25 -17.81 19.34 10.19
N GLY A 26 -19.10 19.61 9.95
CA GLY A 26 -20.04 20.02 10.99
C GLY A 26 -20.51 18.84 11.85
N GLY A 27 -21.31 19.13 12.87
CA GLY A 27 -21.83 18.10 13.79
C GLY A 27 -22.75 17.08 13.11
N GLU A 28 -23.68 17.55 12.28
CA GLU A 28 -24.69 16.71 11.60
C GLU A 28 -24.03 15.69 10.66
N THR A 29 -23.09 16.16 9.84
CA THR A 29 -22.35 15.30 8.90
C THR A 29 -21.47 14.28 9.63
N LEU A 30 -20.92 14.61 10.80
CA LEU A 30 -20.16 13.67 11.61
C LEU A 30 -21.07 12.55 12.18
N GLU A 31 -22.29 12.88 12.56
CA GLU A 31 -23.28 11.92 13.05
C GLU A 31 -23.74 10.96 11.94
N GLU A 32 -23.98 11.48 10.74
CA GLU A 32 -24.25 10.67 9.56
C GLU A 32 -23.11 9.70 9.25
N LEU A 33 -21.86 10.19 9.25
CA LEU A 33 -20.68 9.34 9.02
C LEU A 33 -20.54 8.24 10.08
N SER A 34 -20.75 8.58 11.35
CA SER A 34 -20.72 7.62 12.45
C SER A 34 -21.77 6.52 12.26
N THR A 35 -22.98 6.92 11.84
CA THR A 35 -24.09 6.02 11.56
C THR A 35 -23.78 5.09 10.39
N LEU A 36 -23.25 5.64 9.29
CA LEU A 36 -22.84 4.86 8.11
C LEU A 36 -21.75 3.84 8.46
N PHE A 37 -20.75 4.22 9.25
CA PHE A 37 -19.72 3.28 9.69
C PHE A 37 -20.25 2.19 10.60
N ARG A 38 -21.26 2.49 11.42
CA ARG A 38 -21.89 1.50 12.32
C ARG A 38 -22.67 0.44 11.56
N TYR A 39 -23.38 0.82 10.50
CA TYR A 39 -24.20 -0.12 9.72
C TYR A 39 -23.46 -0.79 8.58
N ASN A 40 -22.21 -0.39 8.31
CA ASN A 40 -21.39 -1.01 7.28
C ASN A 40 -20.54 -2.15 7.85
N ASP A 41 -20.89 -3.39 7.48
CA ASP A 41 -20.18 -4.59 7.92
C ASP A 41 -18.73 -4.70 7.38
N ALA A 42 -18.38 -3.92 6.36
CA ALA A 42 -16.99 -3.84 5.91
C ALA A 42 -16.09 -3.11 6.92
N VAL A 43 -16.66 -2.32 7.83
CA VAL A 43 -15.93 -1.52 8.82
C VAL A 43 -15.94 -2.22 10.17
N LEU A 44 -14.81 -2.82 10.54
CA LEU A 44 -14.70 -3.58 11.79
C LEU A 44 -14.63 -2.69 13.03
N ARG A 45 -14.01 -1.51 12.91
CA ARG A 45 -13.81 -0.55 14.01
C ARG A 45 -13.51 0.82 13.44
N ASN A 46 -14.11 1.85 14.01
CA ASN A 46 -13.78 3.25 13.75
C ASN A 46 -13.34 3.94 15.06
N LEU A 47 -12.61 5.05 14.92
CA LEU A 47 -12.24 5.91 16.04
C LEU A 47 -12.27 7.35 15.54
N VAL A 48 -13.07 8.19 16.20
CA VAL A 48 -13.20 9.61 15.88
C VAL A 48 -12.51 10.41 16.99
N ILE A 49 -11.56 11.26 16.60
CA ILE A 49 -10.83 12.12 17.54
C ILE A 49 -11.01 13.56 17.10
N LYS A 50 -11.57 14.39 17.97
CA LYS A 50 -11.66 15.84 17.73
C LYS A 50 -10.27 16.46 17.82
N ARG A 51 -9.88 17.19 16.77
CA ARG A 51 -8.67 18.03 16.75
C ARG A 51 -9.07 19.49 16.82
N LYS A 52 -8.19 20.31 17.40
CA LYS A 52 -8.37 21.77 17.49
C LYS A 52 -8.05 22.44 16.15
N ASP A 53 -7.02 21.94 15.48
CA ASP A 53 -6.50 22.50 14.23
C ASP A 53 -6.56 21.47 13.10
N ALA A 54 -6.59 21.97 11.87
CA ALA A 54 -6.53 21.16 10.66
C ALA A 54 -5.10 20.66 10.43
N VAL A 55 -4.88 19.36 10.61
CA VAL A 55 -3.58 18.73 10.31
C VAL A 55 -3.58 18.30 8.84
N THR A 56 -2.79 18.98 8.01
CA THR A 56 -2.66 18.73 6.56
C THR A 56 -1.43 17.92 6.20
N GLU A 57 -0.52 17.70 7.15
CA GLU A 57 0.71 16.96 6.89
C GLU A 57 0.49 15.45 6.77
N GLU A 58 1.32 14.83 5.93
CA GLU A 58 1.36 13.38 5.80
C GLU A 58 1.76 12.71 7.13
N SER A 59 1.01 11.68 7.52
CA SER A 59 1.37 10.88 8.70
C SER A 59 2.72 10.20 8.55
N LEU A 60 3.47 10.09 9.65
CA LEU A 60 4.77 9.41 9.72
C LEU A 60 4.74 7.99 9.14
N ILE A 61 3.65 7.26 9.41
CA ILE A 61 3.46 5.89 8.93
C ILE A 61 3.19 5.86 7.42
N LEU A 62 2.49 6.87 6.87
CA LEU A 62 2.28 6.96 5.42
C LEU A 62 3.57 7.31 4.68
N LYS A 63 4.38 8.22 5.23
CA LYS A 63 5.72 8.55 4.72
C LYS A 63 6.60 7.30 4.65
N GLN A 64 6.65 6.51 5.73
CA GLN A 64 7.40 5.25 5.79
C GLN A 64 6.87 4.19 4.80
N GLU A 65 5.55 4.07 4.64
CA GLU A 65 4.96 3.10 3.71
C GLU A 65 5.26 3.46 2.25
N ARG A 66 5.24 4.76 1.90
CA ARG A 66 5.59 5.26 0.57
C ARG A 66 7.06 4.96 0.26
N GLU A 67 7.97 5.31 1.17
CA GLU A 67 9.41 5.04 1.01
C GLU A 67 9.70 3.54 0.84
N SER A 68 9.05 2.69 1.64
CA SER A 68 9.20 1.23 1.55
C SER A 68 8.67 0.68 0.22
N LYS A 69 7.54 1.18 -0.29
CA LYS A 69 6.98 0.80 -1.59
C LYS A 69 7.88 1.27 -2.74
N GLU A 70 8.38 2.49 -2.69
CA GLU A 70 9.31 3.03 -3.70
C GLU A 70 10.61 2.23 -3.75
N ARG A 71 11.15 1.82 -2.59
CA ARG A 71 12.35 0.98 -2.51
C ARG A 71 12.12 -0.41 -3.12
N LYS A 72 10.96 -1.02 -2.85
CA LYS A 72 10.58 -2.32 -3.44
C LYS A 72 10.38 -2.22 -4.95
N ALA A 73 9.65 -1.22 -5.42
CA ALA A 73 9.43 -0.98 -6.85
C ALA A 73 10.77 -0.80 -7.59
N ARG A 74 11.70 -0.03 -7.03
CA ARG A 74 13.05 0.15 -7.60
C ARG A 74 13.83 -1.17 -7.66
N SER A 75 13.73 -2.01 -6.63
CA SER A 75 14.41 -3.32 -6.62
C SER A 75 13.81 -4.31 -7.62
N GLU A 76 12.49 -4.31 -7.79
CA GLU A 76 11.81 -5.16 -8.78
C GLU A 76 12.09 -4.71 -10.20
N GLN A 77 12.20 -3.40 -10.43
CA GLN A 77 12.57 -2.83 -11.72
C GLN A 77 14.01 -3.21 -12.09
N LYS A 78 14.96 -3.07 -11.15
CA LYS A 78 16.34 -3.50 -11.35
C LYS A 78 16.44 -5.00 -11.63
N ARG A 79 15.68 -5.83 -10.92
CA ARG A 79 15.66 -7.28 -11.15
C ARG A 79 15.12 -7.64 -12.54
N LYS A 80 14.07 -6.95 -12.99
CA LYS A 80 13.53 -7.11 -14.35
C LYS A 80 14.51 -6.67 -15.43
N GLU A 81 15.24 -5.59 -15.20
CA GLU A 81 16.29 -5.11 -16.12
C GLU A 81 17.47 -6.09 -16.18
N GLU A 82 17.91 -6.64 -15.04
CA GLU A 82 18.96 -7.67 -14.98
C GLU A 82 18.51 -8.97 -15.67
N GLU A 83 17.26 -9.38 -15.48
CA GLU A 83 16.67 -10.58 -16.11
C GLU A 83 16.48 -10.40 -17.62
N ALA A 84 16.08 -9.20 -18.07
CA ALA A 84 16.02 -8.84 -19.49
C ALA A 84 17.40 -8.75 -20.13
N ALA A 85 18.40 -8.22 -19.42
CA ALA A 85 19.79 -8.18 -19.90
C ALA A 85 20.41 -9.58 -19.99
N ALA A 86 20.13 -10.46 -19.02
CA ALA A 86 20.56 -11.85 -19.05
C ALA A 86 19.89 -12.63 -20.21
N ALA A 87 18.59 -12.43 -20.43
CA ALA A 87 17.88 -13.03 -21.57
C ALA A 87 18.40 -12.53 -22.92
N ALA A 88 18.70 -11.23 -23.04
CA ALA A 88 19.29 -10.65 -24.24
C ALA A 88 20.72 -11.17 -24.49
N ALA A 89 21.53 -11.33 -23.43
CA ALA A 89 22.87 -11.90 -23.52
C ALA A 89 22.84 -13.38 -23.91
N ALA A 90 21.91 -14.16 -23.35
CA ALA A 90 21.72 -15.56 -23.71
C ALA A 90 21.26 -15.73 -25.17
N ALA A 91 20.33 -14.89 -25.64
CA ALA A 91 19.89 -14.89 -27.04
C ALA A 91 21.03 -14.51 -27.99
N LYS A 92 21.86 -13.53 -27.60
CA LYS A 92 23.02 -13.11 -28.40
C LYS A 92 24.13 -14.17 -28.44
N ALA A 93 24.32 -14.91 -27.35
CA ALA A 93 25.25 -16.04 -27.28
C ALA A 93 24.76 -17.25 -28.10
N ALA A 94 23.45 -17.53 -28.10
CA ALA A 94 22.86 -18.58 -28.93
C ALA A 94 22.99 -18.26 -30.43
N ALA A 95 22.71 -17.02 -30.83
CA ALA A 95 22.86 -16.58 -32.23
C ALA A 95 24.32 -16.58 -32.70
N ALA A 96 25.28 -16.30 -31.81
CA ALA A 96 26.71 -16.40 -32.13
C ALA A 96 27.17 -17.86 -32.30
N ALA A 97 26.67 -18.78 -31.48
CA ALA A 97 26.97 -20.20 -31.60
C ALA A 97 26.36 -20.85 -32.86
N GLU A 98 25.19 -20.38 -33.30
CA GLU A 98 24.58 -20.80 -34.57
C GLU A 98 25.34 -20.27 -35.80
N ALA A 99 25.94 -19.07 -35.71
CA ALA A 99 26.72 -18.48 -36.80
C ALA A 99 28.15 -19.06 -36.91
N GLU A 100 28.70 -19.62 -35.85
CA GLU A 100 30.03 -20.27 -35.84
C GLU A 100 29.98 -21.75 -36.28
N ALA A 101 28.78 -22.34 -36.35
CA ALA A 101 28.55 -23.72 -36.77
C ALA A 101 28.15 -23.88 -38.26
N ALA A 102 28.08 -22.78 -39.02
CA ALA A 102 27.75 -22.73 -40.45
C ALA A 102 28.97 -22.28 -41.27
#